data_AF-A0A7X3HHG1-F1
#
_entry.id   AF-A0A7X3HHG1-F1
#
_cell.length_a   1.000
_cell.length_b   1.000
_cell.length_c   1.000
_cell.angle_alpha   90.00
_cell.angle_beta   90.00
_cell.angle_gamma   90.00
#
_symmetry.space_group_name_H-M   'P 1'
#
loop_
_entity.id
_entity.type
_entity.pdbx_description
1 polymer ?
#
loop_
_entity_poly.entity_id
_entity_poly.type
_entity_poly.pdbx_seq_one_letter_code
_entity_poly.pdbx_strand_id
1 'polypeptide(L)'
;MFVIEVVVRIAIGIVAALCALGMIEHLMSGLYPNFTGAMVAYLSGALLAFGSLAWPTRLNATRWILCAPYFTLTLLGMAVAYSPSISAWVFKHLFY
;
A
#
# COMPACT_ATOMS: atom_id res chain seq x y z
N MET A 1 -18.13 -12.42 15.57
CA MET A 1 -17.75 -11.23 14.77
C MET A 1 -16.34 -10.72 15.12
N PHE A 2 -15.96 -10.65 16.41
CA PHE A 2 -14.63 -10.19 16.86
C PHE A 2 -13.43 -10.99 16.30
N VAL A 3 -13.52 -12.33 16.25
CA VAL A 3 -12.41 -13.19 15.78
C VAL A 3 -12.07 -12.95 14.32
N ILE A 4 -13.08 -12.84 13.44
CA ILE A 4 -12.89 -12.58 12.01
C ILE A 4 -12.18 -11.23 11.81
N GLU A 5 -12.61 -10.19 12.54
CA GLU A 5 -11.98 -8.88 12.48
C GLU A 5 -10.49 -8.94 12.86
N VAL A 6 -10.16 -9.64 13.95
CA VAL A 6 -8.77 -9.80 14.41
C VAL A 6 -7.93 -10.54 13.37
N VAL A 7 -8.44 -11.64 12.81
CA VAL A 7 -7.73 -12.42 11.78
C VAL A 7 -7.46 -11.56 10.54
N VAL A 8 -8.46 -10.81 10.07
CA VAL A 8 -8.31 -9.93 8.90
C VAL A 8 -7.30 -8.81 9.18
N ARG A 9 -7.32 -8.21 10.38
CA ARG A 9 -6.34 -7.18 10.77
C ARG A 9 -4.91 -7.71 10.77
N ILE A 10 -4.70 -8.90 11.31
CA ILE A 10 -3.38 -9.55 11.33
C ILE A 10 -2.92 -9.82 9.90
N ALA A 11 -3.79 -10.38 9.06
CA ALA A 11 -3.46 -10.68 7.66
C ALA A 11 -3.05 -9.40 6.89
N ILE A 12 -3.85 -8.34 6.95
CA ILE A 12 -3.54 -7.08 6.26
C ILE A 12 -2.28 -6.44 6.84
N GLY A 13 -2.10 -6.48 8.16
CA GLY A 13 -0.90 -5.98 8.83
C GLY A 13 0.38 -6.67 8.35
N ILE A 14 0.36 -8.00 8.22
CA ILE A 14 1.51 -8.77 7.70
C ILE A 14 1.80 -8.39 6.26
N VAL A 15 0.79 -8.33 5.39
CA VAL A 15 0.99 -7.99 3.97
C VAL A 15 1.52 -6.57 3.83
N ALA A 16 0.97 -5.61 4.58
CA ALA A 16 1.45 -4.23 4.58
C ALA A 16 2.91 -4.12 5.04
N ALA A 17 3.30 -4.88 6.08
CA ALA A 17 4.69 -4.91 6.55
C ALA A 17 5.66 -5.47 5.49
N LEU A 18 5.28 -6.57 4.82
CA LEU A 18 6.09 -7.14 3.74
C LEU A 18 6.21 -6.19 2.55
N CYS A 19 5.12 -5.51 2.16
CA CYS A 19 5.16 -4.48 1.12
C CYS A 19 6.07 -3.31 1.50
N ALA A 20 6.01 -2.85 2.75
CA ALA A 20 6.90 -1.79 3.23
C ALA A 20 8.37 -2.20 3.13
N LEU A 21 8.72 -3.42 3.56
CA LEU A 21 10.08 -3.94 3.44
C LEU A 21 10.56 -4.00 1.98
N GLY A 22 9.73 -4.54 1.08
CA GLY A 22 10.08 -4.61 -0.34
C GLY A 22 10.27 -3.23 -0.98
N MET A 23 9.45 -2.24 -0.62
CA MET A 23 9.60 -0.87 -1.13
C MET A 23 10.86 -0.19 -0.58
N ILE A 24 11.21 -0.41 0.69
CA ILE A 24 12.46 0.10 1.28
C ILE A 24 13.66 -0.49 0.53
N GLU A 25 13.67 -1.80 0.27
CA GLU A 25 14.73 -2.45 -0.49
C GLU A 25 14.86 -1.87 -1.91
N HIS A 26 13.73 -1.65 -2.59
CA HIS A 26 13.72 -1.06 -3.93
C HIS A 26 14.24 0.39 -3.93
N LEU A 27 13.93 1.16 -2.89
CA LEU A 27 14.44 2.52 -2.71
C LEU A 27 15.95 2.53 -2.38
N MET A 28 16.42 1.60 -1.55
CA MET A 28 17.84 1.48 -1.17
C MET A 28 18.71 0.96 -2.31
N SER A 29 18.20 0.04 -3.13
CA SER A 29 18.92 -0.52 -4.28
C SER A 29 18.99 0.44 -5.47
N GLY A 30 18.12 1.46 -5.51
CA GLY A 30 18.12 2.47 -6.58
C GLY A 30 17.82 1.93 -7.97
N LEU A 31 17.27 0.71 -8.07
CA LEU A 31 17.12 -0.03 -9.33
C LEU A 31 16.13 0.65 -10.32
N TYR A 32 15.23 1.50 -9.81
CA TYR A 32 14.13 2.09 -10.58
C TYR A 32 13.89 3.57 -10.19
N PRO A 33 14.82 4.48 -10.52
CA PRO A 33 14.76 5.88 -10.07
C PRO A 33 13.52 6.63 -10.58
N ASN A 34 13.01 6.27 -11.76
CA ASN A 34 11.81 6.86 -12.34
C ASN A 34 10.53 6.56 -11.54
N PHE A 35 10.56 5.56 -10.65
CA PHE A 35 9.41 5.12 -9.85
C PHE A 35 9.54 5.47 -8.37
N THR A 36 10.59 6.20 -7.99
CA THR A 36 10.85 6.58 -6.60
C THR A 36 9.62 7.22 -5.94
N GLY A 37 8.92 8.12 -6.65
CA GLY A 37 7.70 8.73 -6.14
C GLY A 37 6.57 7.73 -5.85
N ALA A 38 6.36 6.77 -6.75
CA ALA A 38 5.37 5.71 -6.57
C ALA A 38 5.71 4.79 -5.39
N MET A 39 6.99 4.43 -5.27
CA MET A 39 7.49 3.57 -4.19
C MET A 39 7.34 4.24 -2.83
N VAL A 40 7.63 5.55 -2.72
CA VAL A 40 7.43 6.32 -1.49
C VAL A 40 5.94 6.45 -1.15
N ALA A 41 5.08 6.69 -2.15
CA ALA A 41 3.63 6.72 -1.95
C ALA A 41 3.10 5.37 -1.44
N TYR A 42 3.57 4.26 -2.03
CA TYR A 42 3.16 2.92 -1.61
C TYR A 42 3.69 2.55 -0.22
N LEU A 43 4.94 2.91 0.09
CA LEU A 43 5.55 2.75 1.40
C LEU A 43 4.79 3.50 2.49
N SER A 44 4.45 4.78 2.25
CA SER A 44 3.69 5.59 3.21
C SER A 44 2.29 5.03 3.45
N GLY A 45 1.61 4.56 2.40
CA GLY A 45 0.33 3.86 2.51
C GLY A 45 0.43 2.57 3.33
N ALA A 46 1.45 1.75 3.07
CA ALA A 46 1.70 0.50 3.79
C ALA A 46 2.01 0.73 5.28
N LEU A 47 2.83 1.71 5.60
CA LEU A 47 3.14 2.10 6.99
C LEU A 47 1.91 2.65 7.72
N LEU A 48 1.09 3.45 7.03
CA LEU A 48 -0.15 4.00 7.60
C LEU A 48 -1.16 2.88 7.90
N ALA A 49 -1.32 1.91 6.99
CA ALA A 49 -2.18 0.75 7.19
C ALA A 49 -1.66 -0.15 8.32
N PHE A 50 -0.35 -0.41 8.38
CA PHE A 50 0.24 -1.16 9.47
C PHE A 50 0.02 -0.47 10.82
N GLY A 51 0.32 0.83 10.91
CA GLY A 51 0.14 1.62 12.12
C GLY A 51 -1.32 1.74 12.55
N SER A 52 -2.27 1.86 11.61
CA SER A 52 -3.70 1.94 11.92
C SER A 52 -4.25 0.62 12.45
N LEU A 53 -3.78 -0.51 11.91
CA LEU A 53 -4.23 -1.86 12.28
C LEU A 53 -3.53 -2.39 13.52
N ALA A 54 -2.29 -1.98 13.81
CA ALA A 54 -1.56 -2.36 15.02
C ALA A 54 -2.08 -1.65 16.28
N TRP A 55 -2.71 -0.48 16.15
CA TRP A 55 -3.10 0.33 17.31
C TRP A 55 -4.35 -0.23 18.06
N PRO A 56 -4.25 -0.54 19.36
CA PRO A 56 -5.32 -1.21 20.11
C PRO A 56 -6.50 -0.31 20.46
N THR A 57 -6.34 1.01 20.47
CA THR A 57 -7.33 1.98 21.01
C THR A 57 -8.09 2.83 19.99
N ARG A 58 -7.94 2.59 18.67
CA ARG A 58 -8.70 3.36 17.66
C ARG A 58 -10.13 2.84 17.50
N LEU A 59 -11.07 3.76 17.25
CA LEU A 59 -12.42 3.46 16.79
C LEU A 59 -12.35 2.60 15.51
N ASN A 60 -13.18 1.56 15.43
CA ASN A 60 -13.15 0.59 14.32
C ASN A 60 -13.24 1.26 12.94
N ALA A 61 -14.09 2.28 12.77
CA ALA A 61 -14.20 3.02 11.51
C ALA A 61 -12.89 3.71 11.10
N THR A 62 -12.21 4.37 12.06
CA THR A 62 -10.97 5.10 11.79
C THR A 62 -9.83 4.17 11.38
N ARG A 63 -9.80 2.93 11.88
CA ARG A 63 -8.80 1.91 11.48
C ARG A 63 -8.88 1.63 9.99
N TRP A 64 -10.09 1.33 9.51
CA TRP A 64 -10.33 0.94 8.12
C TRP A 64 -10.18 2.10 7.14
N ILE A 65 -10.61 3.32 7.52
CA ILE A 65 -10.44 4.52 6.70
C ILE A 65 -8.95 4.78 6.41
N LEU A 66 -8.08 4.57 7.41
CA LEU A 66 -6.64 4.79 7.26
C LEU A 66 -5.93 3.69 6.47
N CYS A 67 -6.57 2.54 6.28
CA CYS A 67 -6.09 1.50 5.35
C CYS A 67 -6.48 1.79 3.90
N ALA A 68 -7.47 2.66 3.65
CA ALA A 68 -7.95 2.93 2.30
C ALA A 68 -6.86 3.34 1.30
N PRO A 69 -5.87 4.20 1.66
CA PRO A 69 -4.79 4.56 0.73
C PRO A 69 -3.97 3.35 0.27
N TYR A 70 -3.66 2.44 1.20
CA TYR A 70 -2.94 1.20 0.88
C TYR A 70 -3.71 0.35 -0.12
N PHE A 71 -4.99 0.07 0.15
CA PHE A 71 -5.84 -0.72 -0.73
C PHE A 71 -6.00 -0.08 -2.11
N THR A 72 -6.25 1.22 -2.17
CA THR A 72 -6.39 1.96 -3.44
C THR A 72 -5.13 1.84 -4.28
N LEU A 73 -3.96 2.01 -3.67
CA LEU A 73 -2.69 1.88 -4.39
C LEU A 73 -2.41 0.43 -4.82
N THR A 74 -2.79 -0.56 -4.01
CA THR A 74 -2.63 -1.99 -4.38
C THR A 74 -3.50 -2.33 -5.58
N LEU A 75 -4.77 -1.89 -5.58
CA LEU A 75 -5.70 -2.08 -6.69
C LEU A 75 -5.22 -1.35 -7.95
N LEU A 76 -4.72 -0.12 -7.81
CA LEU A 76 -4.14 0.63 -8.92
C LEU A 76 -2.91 -0.08 -9.49
N GLY A 77 -2.02 -0.58 -8.63
CA GLY A 77 -0.84 -1.36 -9.04
C GLY A 77 -1.23 -2.62 -9.81
N MET A 78 -2.24 -3.36 -9.35
CA MET A 78 -2.79 -4.50 -10.08
C MET A 78 -3.39 -4.08 -11.42
N ALA A 79 -4.20 -3.02 -11.47
CA ALA A 79 -4.80 -2.53 -12.71
C ALA A 79 -3.74 -2.13 -13.75
N VAL A 80 -2.65 -1.49 -13.31
CA VAL A 80 -1.49 -1.15 -14.15
C VAL A 80 -0.75 -2.41 -14.63
N ALA A 81 -0.58 -3.41 -13.78
CA ALA A 81 0.10 -4.66 -14.14
C ALA A 81 -0.70 -5.50 -15.15
N TYR A 82 -2.03 -5.52 -15.04
CA TYR A 82 -2.90 -6.35 -15.89
C TYR A 82 -3.42 -5.63 -17.14
N SER A 83 -3.31 -4.30 -17.24
CA SER A 83 -3.81 -3.53 -18.38
C SER A 83 -2.73 -2.62 -18.99
N PRO A 84 -2.18 -2.97 -20.16
CA PRO A 84 -1.15 -2.17 -20.81
C PRO A 84 -1.63 -0.78 -21.29
N SER A 85 -2.94 -0.57 -21.41
CA SER A 85 -3.52 0.75 -21.72
C SER A 85 -3.61 1.65 -20.50
N ILE A 86 -3.87 1.09 -19.31
CA ILE A 86 -3.88 1.84 -18.04
C ILE A 86 -2.44 2.20 -17.63
N SER A 87 -1.48 1.30 -17.82
CA SER A 87 -0.08 1.59 -17.55
C SER A 87 0.39 2.81 -18.37
N ALA A 88 0.18 2.80 -19.69
CA ALA A 88 0.57 3.90 -20.57
C ALA A 88 -0.08 5.24 -20.18
N TRP A 89 -1.34 5.22 -19.74
CA TRP A 89 -2.03 6.43 -19.30
C TRP A 89 -1.48 6.98 -17.98
N VAL A 90 -1.24 6.09 -16.99
CA VAL A 90 -0.65 6.44 -15.68
C VAL A 90 0.76 7.00 -15.85
N PHE A 91 1.61 6.36 -16.66
CA PHE A 91 2.95 6.86 -16.98
C PHE A 91 2.94 8.27 -17.55
N LYS A 92 1.96 8.56 -18.42
CA LYS A 92 1.88 9.85 -19.11
C LYS A 92 1.40 11.01 -18.22
N HIS A 93 0.61 10.74 -17.18
CA HIS A 93 -0.05 11.80 -16.40
C HIS A 93 0.44 11.92 -14.95
N LEU A 94 1.08 10.88 -14.41
CA LEU A 94 1.56 10.88 -13.02
C LEU A 94 3.08 10.99 -12.90
N PHE A 95 3.82 10.72 -13.99
CA PHE A 95 5.28 10.64 -13.98
C PHE A 95 5.98 11.51 -15.04
N TYR A 96 5.23 12.26 -15.84
CA TYR A 96 5.70 13.25 -16.83
C TYR A 96 4.93 14.56 -16.65
#